data_AF-A0A1M4Z631-F1
#
_entry.id   AF-A0A1M4Z631-F1
#
_cell.length_a   1.000
_cell.length_b   1.000
_cell.length_c   1.000
_cell.angle_alpha   90.00
_cell.angle_beta   90.00
_cell.angle_gamma   90.00
#
_symmetry.space_group_name_H-M   'P 1'
#
loop_
_entity.id
_entity.type
_entity.pdbx_description
1 polymer ?
#
loop_
_entity_poly.entity_id
_entity_poly.type
_entity_poly.pdbx_seq_one_letter_code
_entity_poly.pdbx_strand_id
1 'polypeptide(L)'
;MKKQNIQNSSYLQRERNFLSTITSEDTFQVIIGNDGSSTLLLWQDEYYMESYLNSCKTPIRLNKVDTVYFLKWMKENHQEMNYAIHPAFGQESPKLSTKELSEKIIEKMESDGDFYDTLRANNLL
;
A
#
# COMPACT_ATOMS: atom_id res chain seq x y z
N MET A 1 22.42 4.28 3.29
CA MET A 1 21.90 3.22 4.19
C MET A 1 21.61 1.99 3.34
N LYS A 2 21.99 0.79 3.81
CA LYS A 2 21.73 -0.47 3.08
C LYS A 2 20.21 -0.72 3.14
N LYS A 3 19.51 -0.66 1.99
CA LYS A 3 18.07 -1.02 1.94
C LYS A 3 17.93 -2.44 2.50
N GLN A 4 17.18 -2.60 3.58
CA GLN A 4 16.96 -3.92 4.18
C GLN A 4 16.31 -4.83 3.13
N ASN A 5 16.74 -6.09 3.06
CA ASN A 5 16.20 -7.04 2.09
C ASN A 5 14.82 -7.56 2.54
N ILE A 6 13.82 -6.67 2.51
CA ILE A 6 12.43 -6.90 2.96
C ILE A 6 11.73 -7.98 2.10
N GLN A 7 12.25 -8.31 0.91
CA GLN A 7 11.70 -9.40 0.08
C GLN A 7 11.80 -10.77 0.76
N ASN A 8 12.79 -10.97 1.62
CA ASN A 8 12.97 -12.21 2.38
C ASN A 8 12.36 -12.15 3.79
N SER A 9 11.78 -11.02 4.19
CA SER A 9 11.14 -10.91 5.51
C SER A 9 9.73 -11.53 5.49
N SER A 10 9.18 -11.84 6.65
CA SER A 10 7.79 -12.30 6.75
C SER A 10 6.80 -11.24 6.23
N TYR A 11 5.60 -11.67 5.83
CA TYR A 11 4.53 -10.76 5.42
C TYR A 11 4.27 -9.67 6.47
N LEU A 12 4.18 -10.03 7.76
CA LEU A 12 3.94 -9.06 8.85
C LEU A 12 4.99 -7.95 8.90
N GLN A 13 6.26 -8.27 8.61
CA GLN A 13 7.31 -7.27 8.54
C GLN A 13 7.15 -6.35 7.33
N ARG A 14 6.75 -6.91 6.18
CA ARG A 14 6.49 -6.13 4.96
C ARG A 14 5.29 -5.19 5.14
N GLU A 15 4.21 -5.70 5.74
CA GLU A 15 3.01 -4.93 6.04
C GLU A 15 3.32 -3.76 6.99
N ARG A 16 4.03 -4.02 8.10
CA ARG A 16 4.42 -2.97 9.04
C ARG A 16 5.28 -1.88 8.38
N ASN A 17 6.27 -2.29 7.59
CA ASN A 17 7.15 -1.36 6.90
C ASN A 17 6.39 -0.52 5.88
N PHE A 18 5.48 -1.16 5.13
CA PHE A 18 4.59 -0.49 4.18
C PHE A 18 3.79 0.59 4.87
N LEU A 19 3.00 0.23 5.89
CA LEU A 19 2.15 1.17 6.62
C LEU A 19 2.97 2.33 7.19
N SER A 20 4.12 2.04 7.81
CA SER A 20 4.99 3.09 8.37
C SER A 20 5.58 4.02 7.31
N THR A 21 5.83 3.52 6.10
CA THR A 21 6.45 4.32 5.04
C THR A 21 5.42 5.18 4.32
N ILE A 22 4.28 4.60 3.91
CA ILE A 22 3.28 5.32 3.11
C ILE A 22 2.53 6.39 3.93
N THR A 23 2.61 6.32 5.26
CA THR A 23 2.03 7.29 6.20
C THR A 23 3.06 8.25 6.78
N SER A 24 4.36 8.05 6.51
CA SER A 24 5.40 8.97 6.98
C SER A 24 5.32 10.31 6.24
N GLU A 25 5.50 11.41 6.96
CA GLU A 25 5.54 12.78 6.40
C GLU A 25 6.53 12.93 5.24
N ASP A 26 7.65 12.18 5.27
CA ASP A 26 8.70 12.27 4.26
C ASP A 26 8.32 11.65 2.91
N THR A 27 7.32 10.75 2.88
CA THR A 27 6.97 9.99 1.67
C THR A 27 5.52 10.21 1.29
N PHE A 28 4.60 9.96 2.23
CA PHE A 28 3.15 10.12 2.10
C PHE A 28 2.56 9.65 0.75
N GLN A 29 3.10 8.56 0.21
CA GLN A 29 2.84 8.08 -1.13
C GLN A 29 2.74 6.55 -1.17
N VAL A 30 1.90 6.04 -2.06
CA VAL A 30 1.75 4.62 -2.36
C VAL A 30 1.94 4.37 -3.85
N ILE A 31 2.62 3.28 -4.19
CA ILE A 31 2.72 2.77 -5.57
C ILE A 31 1.68 1.68 -5.74
N ILE A 32 0.82 1.83 -6.74
CA ILE A 32 -0.28 0.93 -7.07
C ILE A 32 0.02 0.26 -8.41
N GLY A 33 0.12 -1.07 -8.39
CA GLY A 33 0.12 -1.92 -9.56
C GLY A 33 -1.27 -2.45 -9.89
N ASN A 34 -1.65 -2.35 -11.16
CA ASN A 34 -2.88 -2.89 -11.69
C ASN A 34 -2.58 -3.78 -12.90
N ASP A 35 -2.91 -5.07 -12.80
CA ASP A 35 -2.76 -6.08 -13.84
C ASP A 35 -4.06 -6.39 -14.60
N GLY A 36 -5.12 -5.61 -14.35
CA GLY A 36 -6.47 -5.79 -14.87
C GLY A 36 -7.38 -6.65 -14.00
N SER A 37 -6.87 -7.21 -12.89
CA SER A 37 -7.67 -7.97 -11.93
C SER A 37 -8.39 -7.08 -10.92
N SER A 38 -9.27 -7.68 -10.11
CA SER A 38 -9.89 -7.04 -8.93
C SER A 38 -8.94 -6.97 -7.73
N THR A 39 -7.65 -7.25 -7.90
CA THR A 39 -6.63 -7.13 -6.84
C THR A 39 -5.60 -6.08 -7.23
N LEU A 40 -5.51 -5.00 -6.46
CA LEU A 40 -4.45 -4.01 -6.60
C LEU A 40 -3.20 -4.43 -5.80
N LEU A 41 -2.04 -4.26 -6.41
CA LEU A 41 -0.75 -4.58 -5.80
C LEU A 41 -0.14 -3.30 -5.23
N LEU A 42 0.29 -3.31 -3.98
CA LEU A 42 0.74 -2.10 -3.29
C LEU A 42 2.20 -2.19 -2.88
N TRP A 43 2.97 -1.14 -3.16
CA TRP A 43 4.36 -1.00 -2.72
C TRP A 43 4.64 0.40 -2.16
N GLN A 44 5.63 0.48 -1.27
CA GLN A 44 6.13 1.73 -0.70
C GLN A 44 7.29 2.36 -1.53
N ASP A 45 7.99 1.55 -2.33
CA ASP A 45 9.20 1.93 -3.07
C ASP A 45 9.37 1.04 -4.32
N GLU A 46 9.90 1.62 -5.39
CA GLU A 46 10.17 1.01 -6.70
C GLU A 46 11.16 -0.16 -6.58
N TYR A 47 12.13 -0.06 -5.67
CA TYR A 47 13.16 -1.09 -5.49
C TYR A 47 12.58 -2.48 -5.18
N TYR A 48 11.49 -2.54 -4.42
CA TYR A 48 10.87 -3.81 -4.04
C TYR A 48 9.88 -4.34 -5.07
N MET A 49 9.44 -3.48 -5.97
CA MET A 49 8.53 -3.77 -7.06
C MET A 49 9.28 -4.38 -8.26
N GLU A 50 10.46 -3.88 -8.61
CA GLU A 50 11.22 -4.32 -9.79
C GLU A 50 11.42 -5.85 -9.87
N SER A 51 11.86 -6.51 -8.78
CA SER A 51 12.05 -7.97 -8.78
C SER A 51 10.76 -8.73 -9.07
N TYR A 52 9.62 -8.24 -8.55
CA TYR A 52 8.32 -8.85 -8.78
C TYR A 52 7.89 -8.66 -10.23
N LEU A 53 8.02 -7.43 -10.76
CA LEU A 53 7.66 -7.11 -12.13
C LEU A 53 8.49 -7.89 -13.15
N ASN A 54 9.80 -8.00 -12.95
CA ASN A 54 10.69 -8.76 -13.82
C ASN A 54 10.35 -10.25 -13.88
N SER A 55 9.74 -10.78 -12.82
CA SER A 55 9.33 -12.19 -12.74
C SER A 55 7.88 -12.40 -13.18
N CYS A 56 7.09 -11.32 -13.27
CA CYS A 56 5.68 -11.38 -13.61
C CYS A 56 5.51 -11.41 -15.13
N LYS A 57 4.69 -12.35 -15.61
CA LYS A 57 4.39 -12.48 -17.04
C LYS A 57 3.26 -11.54 -17.48
N THR A 58 2.46 -11.08 -16.53
CA THR A 58 1.33 -10.18 -16.79
C THR A 58 1.82 -8.73 -16.76
N PRO A 59 1.50 -7.92 -17.79
CA PRO A 59 1.81 -6.50 -17.76
C PRO A 59 1.10 -5.80 -16.59
N ILE A 60 1.85 -5.10 -15.76
CA ILE A 60 1.33 -4.34 -14.61
C ILE A 60 1.49 -2.84 -14.91
N ARG A 61 0.38 -2.11 -14.82
CA ARG A 61 0.39 -0.64 -14.88
C ARG A 61 0.63 -0.07 -13.51
N LEU A 62 1.60 0.84 -13.40
CA LEU A 62 2.01 1.44 -12.15
C LEU A 62 1.53 2.88 -12.06
N ASN A 63 1.00 3.26 -10.89
CA ASN A 63 0.68 4.63 -10.55
C ASN A 63 1.23 4.94 -9.17
N LYS A 64 1.89 6.08 -9.02
CA LYS A 64 2.32 6.59 -7.73
C LYS A 64 1.36 7.71 -7.33
N VAL A 65 0.72 7.55 -6.17
CA VAL A 65 -0.32 8.47 -5.70
C VAL A 65 -0.09 8.86 -4.24
N ASP A 66 -0.61 10.02 -3.87
CA ASP A 66 -0.67 10.47 -2.48
C ASP A 66 -1.57 9.54 -1.63
N THR A 67 -1.14 9.26 -0.41
CA THR A 67 -1.85 8.32 0.49
C THR A 67 -3.25 8.80 0.86
N VAL A 68 -3.46 10.10 1.06
CA VAL A 68 -4.79 10.66 1.35
C VAL A 68 -5.69 10.60 0.13
N TYR A 69 -5.19 10.90 -1.07
CA TYR A 69 -5.97 10.70 -2.29
C TYR A 69 -6.33 9.24 -2.53
N PHE A 70 -5.42 8.32 -2.21
CA PHE A 70 -5.71 6.89 -2.28
C PHE A 70 -6.81 6.48 -1.30
N LEU A 71 -6.75 6.94 -0.04
CA LEU A 71 -7.81 6.71 0.96
C LEU A 71 -9.16 7.27 0.51
N LYS A 72 -9.20 8.48 -0.07
CA LYS A 72 -10.43 9.06 -0.63
C LYS A 72 -10.99 8.21 -1.75
N TRP A 73 -10.14 7.82 -2.70
CA TRP A 73 -10.55 6.96 -3.81
C TRP A 73 -11.12 5.64 -3.28
N MET A 74 -10.51 5.02 -2.27
CA MET A 74 -11.04 3.82 -1.63
C MET A 74 -12.41 4.03 -0.98
N LYS A 75 -12.63 5.18 -0.33
CA LYS A 75 -13.91 5.53 0.30
C LYS A 75 -15.03 5.77 -0.73
N GLU A 76 -14.70 6.38 -1.86
CA GLU A 76 -15.65 6.73 -2.93
C GLU A 76 -15.90 5.58 -3.91
N ASN A 77 -14.94 4.66 -4.05
CA ASN A 77 -15.05 3.53 -4.95
C ASN A 77 -15.96 2.44 -4.37
N HIS A 78 -17.14 2.28 -4.96
CA HIS A 78 -18.10 1.25 -4.56
C HIS A 78 -17.82 -0.14 -5.15
N GLN A 79 -16.77 -0.30 -5.96
CA GLN A 79 -16.37 -1.61 -6.46
C GLN A 79 -15.66 -2.41 -5.36
N GLU A 80 -16.03 -3.69 -5.24
CA GLU A 80 -15.33 -4.61 -4.36
C GLU A 80 -13.93 -4.91 -4.94
N MET A 81 -12.91 -4.44 -4.22
CA MET A 81 -11.51 -4.58 -4.57
C MET A 81 -10.76 -5.29 -3.45
N ASN A 82 -9.73 -6.03 -3.86
CA ASN A 82 -8.75 -6.62 -2.96
C ASN A 82 -7.40 -5.91 -3.09
N TYR A 83 -6.58 -5.99 -2.06
CA TYR A 83 -5.28 -5.36 -2.02
C TYR A 83 -4.22 -6.33 -1.51
N ALA A 84 -3.09 -6.42 -2.20
CA ALA A 84 -1.94 -7.18 -1.77
C ALA A 84 -0.79 -6.23 -1.43
N ILE A 85 -0.37 -6.21 -0.16
CA ILE A 85 0.73 -5.36 0.31
C ILE A 85 2.07 -6.07 0.08
N HIS A 86 2.97 -5.42 -0.66
CA HIS A 86 4.31 -5.92 -0.97
C HIS A 86 4.32 -7.40 -1.36
N PRO A 87 3.63 -7.79 -2.45
CA PRO A 87 3.71 -9.14 -2.96
C PRO A 87 5.18 -9.43 -3.33
N ALA A 88 5.70 -10.55 -2.84
CA ALA A 88 7.05 -11.02 -3.10
C ALA A 88 6.98 -12.29 -3.95
N PHE A 89 7.91 -12.46 -4.89
CA PHE A 89 7.91 -13.61 -5.77
C PHE A 89 8.02 -14.92 -4.97
N GLY A 90 7.16 -15.90 -5.29
CA GLY A 90 7.15 -17.20 -4.63
C GLY A 90 6.58 -17.20 -3.20
N GLN A 91 6.00 -16.08 -2.74
CA GLN A 91 5.35 -16.00 -1.43
C GLN A 91 3.91 -15.55 -1.58
N GLU A 92 3.01 -16.18 -0.81
CA GLU A 92 1.64 -15.71 -0.72
C GLU A 92 1.60 -14.36 0.00
N SER A 93 0.78 -13.46 -0.55
CA SER A 93 0.40 -12.22 0.12
C SER A 93 -1.08 -12.30 0.45
N PRO A 94 -1.48 -12.13 1.72
CA PRO A 94 -2.87 -11.92 2.10
C PRO A 94 -3.51 -10.84 1.24
N LYS A 95 -4.77 -11.08 0.89
CA LYS A 95 -5.62 -10.09 0.24
C LYS A 95 -6.44 -9.40 1.31
N LEU A 96 -6.30 -8.09 1.38
CA LEU A 96 -7.09 -7.24 2.24
C LEU A 96 -8.26 -6.68 1.44
N SER A 97 -9.42 -6.60 2.06
CA SER A 97 -10.54 -5.81 1.54
C SER A 97 -10.26 -4.31 1.63
N THR A 98 -11.05 -3.50 0.92
CA THR A 98 -11.00 -2.03 1.03
C THR A 98 -11.13 -1.58 2.49
N LYS A 99 -12.04 -2.19 3.24
CA LYS A 99 -12.27 -1.86 4.65
C LYS A 99 -11.02 -2.13 5.50
N GLU A 100 -10.50 -3.37 5.46
CA GLU A 100 -9.34 -3.76 6.26
C GLU A 100 -8.10 -2.92 5.95
N LEU A 101 -7.85 -2.63 4.67
CA LEU A 101 -6.71 -1.79 4.30
C LEU A 101 -6.88 -0.35 4.79
N SER A 102 -8.06 0.24 4.58
CA SER A 102 -8.34 1.61 5.00
C SER A 102 -8.19 1.78 6.52
N GLU A 103 -8.73 0.86 7.31
CA GLU A 103 -8.62 0.85 8.77
C GLU A 103 -7.15 0.80 9.20
N LYS A 104 -6.35 -0.12 8.64
CA LYS A 104 -4.91 -0.22 8.94
C LYS A 104 -4.12 1.04 8.64
N ILE A 105 -4.41 1.73 7.53
CA ILE A 105 -3.73 2.97 7.16
C ILE A 105 -4.14 4.10 8.11
N ILE A 106 -5.45 4.24 8.37
CA ILE A 106 -5.99 5.28 9.27
C ILE A 106 -5.46 5.10 10.68
N GLU A 107 -5.52 3.88 11.25
CA GLU A 107 -4.98 3.58 12.58
C GLU A 107 -3.50 3.97 12.70
N LYS A 108 -2.71 3.69 11.65
CA LYS A 108 -1.29 4.07 11.64
C LYS A 108 -1.13 5.59 11.62
N MET A 109 -1.86 6.30 10.78
CA MET A 109 -1.83 7.76 10.70
C MET A 109 -2.27 8.43 12.01
N GLU A 110 -3.30 7.92 12.67
CA GLU A 110 -3.74 8.42 13.99
C GLU A 110 -2.68 8.18 15.07
N SER A 111 -2.01 7.03 15.04
CA SER A 111 -0.97 6.69 16.03
C SER A 111 0.26 7.60 15.96
N ASP A 112 0.54 8.17 14.79
CA ASP A 112 1.68 9.07 14.57
C ASP A 112 1.35 10.54 14.92
N GLY A 113 0.14 10.83 15.40
CA GLY A 113 -0.24 12.09 16.06
C GLY A 113 -0.45 13.30 15.15
N ASP A 114 0.23 13.35 14.01
CA ASP A 114 0.27 14.55 13.15
C ASP A 114 -0.76 14.55 12.01
N PHE A 115 -1.47 13.43 11.80
CA PHE A 115 -2.38 13.28 10.66
C PHE A 115 -3.87 13.36 10.98
N TYR A 116 -4.26 13.51 12.24
CA TYR A 116 -5.68 13.53 12.64
C TYR A 116 -6.47 14.66 11.93
N ASP A 117 -5.93 15.88 11.92
CA ASP A 117 -6.56 17.02 11.26
C ASP A 117 -6.64 16.82 9.74
N THR A 118 -5.61 16.22 9.14
CA THR A 118 -5.59 15.86 7.72
C THR A 118 -6.69 14.86 7.40
N LEU A 119 -6.85 13.80 8.19
CA LEU A 119 -7.91 12.81 7.97
C LEU A 119 -9.31 13.43 8.10
N ARG A 120 -9.52 14.25 9.13
CA ARG A 120 -10.79 14.95 9.37
C ARG A 120 -11.14 15.94 8.26
N ALA A 121 -10.20 16.79 7.85
CA ALA A 121 -10.40 17.77 6.78
C ALA A 121 -10.74 17.12 5.43
N ASN A 122 -10.34 15.87 5.25
CA ASN A 122 -10.57 15.10 4.04
C ASN A 122 -11.78 14.14 4.14
N ASN A 123 -12.57 14.20 5.22
CA ASN A 123 -13.71 13.32 5.48
C ASN A 123 -13.31 11.84 5.40
N LEU A 124 -12.18 11.47 6.03
CA LEU A 124 -11.68 10.09 6.12
C LEU A 124 -11.92 9.45 7.49
N LEU A 125 -12.30 10.26 8.49
CA LEU A 125 -12.83 9.83 9.78
C LEU A 125 -14.36 9.84 9.80
#